data_AF-A0A2N6F1U1-F1
#
_entry.id   AF-A0A2N6F1U1-F1
#
_cell.length_a   1.000
_cell.length_b   1.000
_cell.length_c   1.000
_cell.angle_alpha   90.00
_cell.angle_beta   90.00
_cell.angle_gamma   90.00
#
_symmetry.space_group_name_H-M   'P 1'
#
loop_
_entity.id
_entity.type
_entity.pdbx_description
1 polymer ?
#
loop_
_entity_poly.entity_id
_entity_poly.type
_entity_poly.pdbx_seq_one_letter_code
_entity_poly.pdbx_strand_id
1 'polypeptide(L)'
;MSLFSVICEAKIQDWFKKKQAGEVEPVENPLTIDQVKSSESYLLEDILRLIELARLENCNVRESMLQKAKEMEIQLLMSLENEGYTLMAQMTAETIHQHKVKNAT
;
A
#
# COMPACT_ATOMS: atom_id res chain seq x y z
N MET A 1 -1.69 -16.13 -32.27
CA MET A 1 -2.52 -15.02 -31.78
C MET A 1 -3.51 -15.59 -30.77
N SER A 2 -3.53 -15.09 -29.54
CA SER A 2 -4.44 -15.59 -28.50
C SER A 2 -5.85 -15.05 -28.73
N LEU A 3 -6.89 -15.84 -28.45
CA LEU A 3 -8.28 -15.35 -28.53
C LEU A 3 -8.48 -14.07 -27.70
N PHE A 4 -7.80 -13.99 -26.55
CA PHE A 4 -7.81 -12.80 -25.69
C PHE A 4 -7.20 -11.58 -26.37
N SER A 5 -6.11 -11.72 -27.14
CA SER A 5 -5.50 -10.57 -27.82
C SER A 5 -6.43 -9.98 -28.87
N VAL A 6 -7.18 -10.83 -29.58
CA VAL A 6 -8.17 -10.38 -30.58
C VAL A 6 -9.35 -9.66 -29.92
N ILE A 7 -9.84 -10.17 -28.78
CA ILE A 7 -10.93 -9.55 -28.03
C ILE A 7 -10.51 -8.18 -27.46
N CYS A 8 -9.29 -8.10 -26.91
CA CYS A 8 -8.73 -6.84 -26.41
C CYS A 8 -8.62 -5.80 -27.54
N GLU A 9 -8.08 -6.21 -28.69
CA GLU A 9 -7.96 -5.33 -29.86
C GLU A 9 -9.32 -4.83 -30.33
N ALA A 10 -10.33 -5.70 -30.42
CA ALA A 10 -11.69 -5.30 -30.79
C ALA A 10 -12.29 -4.29 -29.79
N LYS A 11 -12.14 -4.50 -28.48
CA LYS A 11 -12.63 -3.57 -27.46
C LYS A 11 -11.91 -2.22 -27.48
N ILE A 12 -10.60 -2.20 -27.75
CA ILE A 12 -9.81 -0.98 -27.88
C ILE A 12 -10.30 -0.17 -29.09
N GLN A 13 -10.51 -0.83 -30.23
CA GLN A 13 -11.03 -0.20 -31.45
C GLN A 13 -12.43 0.38 -31.24
N ASP A 14 -13.32 -0.36 -30.57
CA ASP A 14 -14.67 0.11 -30.24
C ASP A 14 -14.64 1.31 -29.29
N TRP A 15 -13.74 1.32 -28.30
CA TRP A 15 -13.56 2.46 -27.43
C TRP A 15 -13.06 3.70 -28.18
N PHE A 16 -12.11 3.55 -29.10
CA PHE A 16 -11.63 4.65 -29.94
C PHE A 16 -12.75 5.23 -30.83
N LYS A 17 -13.59 4.38 -31.41
CA LYS A 17 -14.74 4.83 -32.22
C LYS A 17 -15.76 5.61 -31.38
N LYS A 18 -16.11 5.11 -30.19
CA LYS A 18 -17.03 5.78 -29.26
C LYS A 18 -16.46 7.10 -28.75
N LYS A 19 -15.15 7.16 -28.49
CA LYS A 19 -14.44 8.40 -28.12
C LYS A 19 -14.47 9.44 -29.23
N GLN A 20 -14.26 9.04 -30.49
CA GLN A 20 -14.35 9.96 -31.64
C GLN A 20 -15.78 10.43 -31.91
N ALA A 21 -16.79 9.59 -31.64
CA ALA A 21 -18.20 9.93 -31.75
C ALA A 21 -18.71 10.85 -30.64
N GLY A 22 -17.89 11.17 -29.63
CA GLY A 22 -18.30 12.00 -28.49
C GLY A 22 -19.24 11.31 -27.50
N GLU A 23 -19.44 9.99 -27.61
CA GLU A 23 -20.32 9.19 -26.74
C GLU A 23 -19.65 8.75 -25.44
N VAL A 24 -18.35 9.02 -25.28
CA VAL A 24 -17.61 8.73 -24.05
C VAL A 24 -17.65 9.98 -23.19
N GLU A 25 -18.51 9.97 -22.16
CA GLU A 25 -18.52 11.01 -21.13
C GLU A 25 -17.11 11.15 -20.53
N PRO A 26 -16.59 12.38 -20.38
CA PRO A 26 -15.35 12.59 -19.67
C PRO A 26 -15.55 12.09 -18.24
N VAL A 27 -14.63 11.24 -17.77
CA VAL A 27 -14.62 10.81 -16.38
C VAL A 27 -14.46 12.06 -15.52
N GLU A 28 -15.54 12.52 -14.90
CA GLU A 28 -15.60 13.80 -14.17
C GLU A 28 -14.60 13.86 -13.00
N ASN A 29 -14.14 12.70 -12.53
CA ASN A 29 -13.11 12.57 -11.52
C ASN A 29 -12.04 11.58 -12.01
N PRO A 30 -11.01 12.02 -12.74
CA PRO A 30 -9.81 11.21 -12.87
C PRO A 30 -9.21 11.11 -11.47
N LEU A 31 -9.48 9.99 -10.78
CA LEU A 31 -8.71 9.62 -9.60
C LEU A 31 -7.25 9.64 -10.05
N THR A 32 -6.51 10.67 -9.65
CA THR A 32 -5.08 10.72 -9.88
C THR A 32 -4.47 9.56 -9.10
N ILE A 33 -3.64 8.76 -9.76
CA ILE A 33 -3.01 7.57 -9.17
C ILE A 33 -2.28 7.93 -7.87
N ASP A 34 -1.84 9.18 -7.72
CA ASP A 34 -1.24 9.76 -6.51
C ASP A 34 -2.16 9.82 -5.27
N GLN A 35 -3.48 9.69 -5.43
CA GLN A 35 -4.43 9.71 -4.31
C GLN A 35 -4.68 8.34 -3.69
N VAL A 36 -4.32 7.26 -4.39
CA VAL A 36 -4.47 5.90 -3.88
C VAL A 36 -3.15 5.50 -3.23
N LYS A 37 -3.05 5.71 -1.91
CA LYS A 37 -1.93 5.15 -1.14
C LYS A 37 -1.89 3.64 -1.35
N SER A 38 -0.70 3.09 -1.53
CA SER A 38 -0.52 1.66 -1.67
C SER A 38 -0.88 0.93 -0.36
N SER A 39 -1.19 -0.35 -0.44
CA SER A 39 -1.43 -1.21 0.75
C SER A 39 -0.29 -1.13 1.75
N GLU A 40 0.95 -1.07 1.25
CA GLU A 40 2.19 -1.00 2.02
C GLU A 40 2.29 0.32 2.80
N SER A 41 1.81 1.41 2.20
CA SER A 41 1.81 2.75 2.81
C SER A 41 0.81 2.83 3.96
N TYR A 42 -0.39 2.28 3.78
CA TYR A 42 -1.37 2.15 4.87
C TYR A 42 -0.86 1.25 5.99
N LEU A 43 -0.27 0.11 5.64
CA LEU A 43 0.26 -0.85 6.60
C LEU A 43 1.38 -0.22 7.45
N LEU A 44 2.27 0.56 6.83
CA LEU A 44 3.31 1.31 7.54
C LEU A 44 2.71 2.32 8.51
N GLU A 45 1.74 3.13 8.07
CA GLU A 45 1.07 4.12 8.93
C GLU A 45 0.39 3.48 10.15
N ASP A 46 -0.25 2.32 9.96
CA ASP A 46 -0.90 1.59 11.05
C ASP A 46 0.12 1.00 12.03
N ILE A 47 1.26 0.48 11.55
CA ILE A 47 2.36 0.02 12.41
C ILE A 47 2.87 1.17 13.28
N LEU A 48 3.14 2.33 12.68
CA LEU A 48 3.64 3.51 13.42
C LEU A 48 2.62 3.96 14.46
N ARG A 49 1.33 4.05 14.08
CA ARG A 49 0.24 4.42 14.99
C ARG A 49 0.12 3.44 16.15
N LEU A 50 0.22 2.13 15.91
CA LEU A 50 0.18 1.12 16.98
C LEU A 50 1.33 1.29 17.97
N ILE A 51 2.53 1.62 17.50
CA ILE A 51 3.69 1.87 18.36
C ILE A 51 3.47 3.13 19.23
N GLU A 52 2.92 4.20 18.66
CA GLU A 52 2.61 5.43 19.42
C GLU A 52 1.52 5.19 20.48
N LEU A 53 0.44 4.50 20.12
CA LEU A 53 -0.66 4.19 21.04
C LEU A 53 -0.19 3.27 22.16
N ALA A 54 0.63 2.26 21.86
CA ALA A 54 1.17 1.34 22.85
C ALA A 54 1.97 2.05 23.97
N ARG A 55 2.54 3.23 23.70
CA ARG A 55 3.25 4.03 24.72
C ARG A 55 2.31 4.51 25.83
N LEU A 56 1.05 4.80 25.51
CA LEU A 56 0.07 5.35 26.46
C LEU A 56 -0.67 4.27 27.26
N GLU A 57 -0.46 3.00 26.90
CA GLU A 57 -1.22 1.87 27.44
C GLU A 57 -0.52 1.15 28.59
N ASN A 58 -1.29 0.36 29.33
CA ASN A 58 -0.79 -0.47 30.43
C ASN A 58 0.12 -1.61 29.92
N CYS A 59 1.05 -2.10 30.75
CA CYS A 59 2.10 -3.08 30.38
C CYS A 59 1.60 -4.24 29.50
N ASN A 60 0.52 -4.94 29.90
CA ASN A 60 0.00 -6.10 29.15
C ASN A 60 -0.59 -5.71 27.78
N VAL A 61 -1.28 -4.56 27.71
CA VAL A 61 -1.89 -4.08 26.47
C VAL A 61 -0.81 -3.54 25.53
N ARG A 62 0.17 -2.83 26.09
CA ARG A 62 1.36 -2.37 25.38
C ARG A 62 2.11 -3.53 24.73
N GLU A 63 2.37 -4.61 25.46
CA GLU A 63 3.07 -5.78 24.92
C GLU A 63 2.28 -6.43 23.78
N SER A 64 0.97 -6.61 23.95
CA SER A 64 0.09 -7.15 22.90
C SER A 64 0.06 -6.25 21.65
N MET A 65 -0.01 -4.93 21.81
CA MET A 65 0.01 -3.98 20.69
C MET A 65 1.35 -3.99 19.96
N LEU A 66 2.47 -4.04 20.69
CA LEU A 66 3.80 -4.11 20.10
C LEU A 66 4.03 -5.43 19.36
N GLN A 67 3.50 -6.54 19.89
CA GLN A 67 3.56 -7.84 19.22
C GLN A 67 2.76 -7.81 17.91
N LYS A 68 1.56 -7.23 17.91
CA LYS A 68 0.77 -7.04 16.69
C LYS A 68 1.48 -6.14 15.67
N ALA A 69 2.08 -5.04 16.12
CA ALA A 69 2.86 -4.17 15.24
C ALA A 69 4.06 -4.90 14.60
N LYS A 70 4.71 -5.79 15.35
CA LYS A 70 5.81 -6.63 14.85
C LYS A 70 5.34 -7.65 13.81
N GLU A 71 4.19 -8.26 13.99
CA GLU A 71 3.61 -9.19 13.00
C GLU A 71 3.28 -8.46 11.69
N MET A 72 2.71 -7.25 11.78
CA MET A 72 2.43 -6.40 10.62
C MET A 72 3.71 -5.93 9.92
N GLU A 73 4.75 -5.57 10.67
CA GLU A 73 6.07 -5.23 10.13
C GLU A 73 6.66 -6.40 9.34
N ILE A 74 6.60 -7.63 9.86
CA ILE A 74 7.09 -8.82 9.14
C ILE A 74 6.31 -9.01 7.83
N GLN A 75 4.99 -8.85 7.84
CA GLN A 75 4.17 -8.96 6.63
C GLN A 75 4.54 -7.90 5.58
N LEU A 76 4.75 -6.65 6.01
CA LEU A 76 5.16 -5.56 5.14
C LEU A 76 6.52 -5.81 4.49
N LEU A 77 7.50 -6.22 5.30
CA LEU A 77 8.85 -6.49 4.80
C LEU A 77 8.87 -7.67 3.85
N MET A 78 8.13 -8.74 4.16
CA MET A 78 8.00 -9.89 3.25
C MET A 78 7.34 -9.51 1.92
N SER A 79 6.31 -8.65 1.91
CA SER A 79 5.68 -8.25 0.64
C SER A 79 6.66 -7.44 -0.22
N LEU A 80 7.36 -6.48 0.39
CA LEU A 80 8.38 -5.68 -0.30
C LEU A 80 9.52 -6.53 -0.84
N GLU A 81 10.02 -7.50 -0.07
CA GLU A 81 11.08 -8.41 -0.52
C GLU A 81 10.60 -9.34 -1.65
N ASN A 82 9.40 -9.89 -1.55
CA ASN A 82 8.82 -10.77 -2.58
C ASN A 82 8.58 -10.05 -3.91
N GLU A 83 8.27 -8.75 -3.87
CA GLU A 83 8.13 -7.90 -5.05
C GLU A 83 9.48 -7.38 -5.59
N GLY A 84 10.59 -7.69 -4.91
CA GLY A 84 11.95 -7.31 -5.31
C GLY A 84 12.38 -5.91 -4.84
N TYR A 85 11.60 -5.27 -3.97
CA TYR A 85 11.88 -3.94 -3.42
C TYR A 85 12.77 -3.99 -2.16
N THR A 86 13.94 -4.66 -2.25
CA THR A 86 14.84 -4.88 -1.10
C THR A 86 15.30 -3.59 -0.43
N LEU A 87 15.64 -2.55 -1.20
CA LEU A 87 16.05 -1.26 -0.64
C LEU A 87 14.91 -0.60 0.15
N MET A 88 13.69 -0.70 -0.37
CA MET A 88 12.50 -0.15 0.29
C MET A 88 12.23 -0.90 1.60
N ALA A 89 12.32 -2.23 1.60
CA ALA A 89 12.21 -3.03 2.82
C ALA A 89 13.23 -2.60 3.89
N GLN A 90 14.49 -2.39 3.52
CA GLN A 90 15.53 -1.92 4.44
C GLN A 90 15.21 -0.52 5.01
N MET A 91 14.83 0.43 4.15
CA MET A 91 14.46 1.78 4.57
C MET A 91 13.23 1.77 5.49
N THR A 92 12.24 0.94 5.18
CA THR A 92 11.03 0.76 5.98
C THR A 92 11.36 0.17 7.35
N ALA A 93 12.20 -0.86 7.42
CA ALA A 93 12.64 -1.46 8.68
C ALA A 93 13.38 -0.43 9.56
N GLU A 94 14.29 0.36 8.97
CA GLU A 94 15.00 1.43 9.67
C GLU A 94 14.04 2.50 10.19
N THR A 95 13.05 2.91 9.38
CA THR A 95 12.03 3.88 9.77
C THR A 95 11.23 3.40 10.98
N ILE A 96 10.79 2.14 10.97
CA ILE A 96 10.05 1.53 12.08
C ILE A 96 10.95 1.42 13.32
N HIS A 97 12.22 1.04 13.16
CA HIS A 97 13.18 0.94 14.26
C HIS A 97 13.38 2.28 14.96
N GLN A 98 13.66 3.35 14.21
CA GLN A 98 13.81 4.70 14.75
C GLN A 98 12.54 5.15 15.49
N HIS A 99 11.37 4.81 14.95
CA HIS A 99 10.10 5.16 15.58
C HIS A 99 9.84 4.39 16.89
N LYS A 100 10.23 3.11 16.97
CA LYS A 100 10.20 2.33 18.23
C LYS A 100 11.13 2.93 19.28
N VAL A 101 12.36 3.28 18.90
CA VAL A 101 13.34 3.90 19.81
C VAL A 101 12.80 5.22 20.37
N LYS A 102 12.23 6.06 19.51
CA LYS A 102 11.61 7.34 19.91
C LYS A 102 10.45 7.17 20.90
N ASN A 103 9.69 6.08 20.79
CA ASN A 103 8.52 5.80 21.64
C ASN A 103 8.80 4.82 22.79
N ALA A 104 10.06 4.40 22.98
CA ALA A 104 10.45 3.53 24.07
C ALA A 104 10.59 4.27 25.42
N THR A 105 10.89 5.57 25.37
CA THR A 105 10.91 6.53 26.50
C THR A 105 9.52 7.08 26.80
#